data_AF-A0A8T2IC54-F1
#
_entry.id   AF-A0A8T2IC54-F1
#
_cell.length_a   1.000
_cell.length_b   1.000
_cell.length_c   1.000
_cell.angle_alpha   90.00
_cell.angle_beta   90.00
_cell.angle_gamma   90.00
#
_symmetry.space_group_name_H-M   'P 1'
#
loop_
_entity.id
_entity.type
_entity.pdbx_description
1 polymer ?
#
loop_
_entity_poly.entity_id
_entity_poly.type
_entity_poly.pdbx_seq_one_letter_code
_entity_poly.pdbx_strand_id
1 'polypeptide(L)'
;MESDRLLSPIERSWSVNPNFGSLERTGSCSSNGSSGGTCTEPHDGETEALYAKQAVVFIEDAIQYRSIDHRVDPTSLCLYRWYYSDICQWILNLNIFVNLALAFIEKPSSLSATSDVRYRGATWELPCGLTEIMEFLTFLVFIADVSVK
;
A
#
# COMPACT_ATOMS: atom_id res chain seq x y z
N MET A 1 27.39 27.78 34.41
CA MET A 1 26.09 27.08 34.52
C MET A 1 25.91 26.31 33.24
N GLU A 2 26.67 25.24 33.19
CA GLU A 2 26.77 24.26 32.13
C GLU A 2 25.45 23.48 31.98
N SER A 3 25.01 23.27 30.74
CA SER A 3 24.04 22.23 30.38
C SER A 3 24.29 21.75 28.95
N ASP A 4 25.56 21.44 28.63
CA ASP A 4 25.98 20.77 27.40
C ASP A 4 26.53 19.38 27.75
N ARG A 5 25.69 18.39 28.02
CA ARG A 5 26.02 16.95 27.92
C ARG A 5 24.74 16.13 27.84
N LEU A 6 24.53 15.44 26.71
CA LEU A 6 23.93 14.10 26.56
C LEU A 6 23.28 13.91 25.18
N LEU A 7 24.07 14.04 24.11
CA LEU A 7 23.83 13.28 22.87
C LEU A 7 25.20 12.81 22.37
N SER A 8 25.60 11.64 22.87
CA SER A 8 26.69 10.87 22.28
C SER A 8 26.32 10.49 20.85
N PRO A 9 27.21 10.66 19.85
CA PRO A 9 27.04 10.00 18.57
C PRO A 9 27.05 8.50 18.80
N ILE A 10 25.92 7.82 18.54
CA ILE A 10 25.91 6.38 18.41
C ILE A 10 26.63 6.06 17.10
N GLU A 11 27.96 6.05 17.17
CA GLU A 11 28.78 5.28 16.25
C GLU A 11 28.42 3.80 16.46
N ARG A 12 27.61 3.26 15.55
CA ARG A 12 27.58 1.82 15.28
C ARG A 12 27.93 1.59 13.82
N SER A 13 29.25 1.48 13.60
CA SER A 13 29.83 0.28 13.01
C SER A 13 29.03 -0.38 11.90
N TRP A 14 29.00 0.25 10.72
CA TRP A 14 29.02 -0.47 9.46
C TRP A 14 30.46 -0.47 8.96
N SER A 15 31.25 -1.39 9.49
CA SER A 15 32.54 -1.76 8.90
C SER A 15 32.28 -2.38 7.54
N VAL A 16 32.26 -1.54 6.49
CA VAL A 16 32.50 -1.98 5.12
C VAL A 16 33.90 -2.57 5.11
N ASN A 17 34.02 -3.88 4.88
CA ASN A 17 35.29 -4.59 4.77
C ASN A 17 35.60 -4.77 3.27
N PRO A 18 36.51 -3.98 2.65
CA PRO A 18 36.77 -4.03 1.23
C PRO A 18 37.93 -4.98 0.91
N ASN A 19 37.87 -6.22 1.42
CA ASN A 19 38.85 -7.26 1.11
C ASN A 19 38.15 -8.57 0.78
N PHE A 20 37.72 -8.69 -0.47
CA PHE A 20 37.65 -10.00 -1.13
C PHE A 20 38.47 -9.93 -2.41
N GLY A 21 39.79 -9.91 -2.20
CA GLY A 21 40.76 -10.08 -3.27
C GLY A 21 40.67 -11.50 -3.84
N SER A 22 40.72 -11.56 -5.17
CA SER A 22 41.43 -12.55 -5.97
C SER A 22 41.76 -13.88 -5.27
N LEU A 23 41.01 -14.93 -5.60
CA LEU A 23 41.51 -16.29 -5.53
C LEU A 23 41.29 -16.96 -6.87
N GLU A 24 42.35 -16.96 -7.69
CA GLU A 24 42.56 -17.99 -8.70
C GLU A 24 42.37 -19.37 -8.05
N ARG A 25 41.51 -20.20 -8.63
CA ARG A 25 41.56 -21.63 -8.38
C ARG A 25 41.30 -22.37 -9.69
N THR A 26 42.37 -22.56 -10.43
CA THR A 26 42.56 -23.73 -11.28
C THR A 26 42.14 -24.99 -10.53
N GLY A 27 41.07 -25.63 -11.01
CA GLY A 27 40.60 -26.93 -10.57
C GLY A 27 40.23 -27.75 -11.80
N SER A 28 41.23 -28.46 -12.33
CA SER A 28 41.02 -29.51 -13.32
C SER A 28 40.46 -30.74 -12.60
N CYS A 29 39.28 -31.21 -13.01
CA CYS A 29 38.82 -32.57 -12.72
C CYS A 29 38.15 -33.15 -13.97
N SER A 30 38.86 -34.08 -14.60
CA SER A 30 38.29 -35.01 -15.58
C SER A 30 37.58 -36.13 -14.85
N SER A 31 36.35 -36.45 -15.28
CA SER A 31 35.76 -37.78 -15.09
C SER A 31 34.66 -38.02 -16.12
N ASN A 32 34.87 -39.07 -16.92
CA ASN A 32 33.91 -39.68 -17.83
C ASN A 32 32.65 -40.15 -17.08
N GLY A 33 31.49 -40.06 -17.73
CA GLY A 33 30.28 -40.72 -17.24
C GLY A 33 29.01 -40.21 -17.91
N SER A 34 28.69 -40.75 -19.09
CA SER A 34 27.37 -40.64 -19.70
C SER A 34 26.35 -41.39 -18.85
N SER A 35 25.29 -40.73 -18.40
CA SER A 35 24.03 -41.33 -17.94
C SER A 35 22.95 -40.26 -17.91
N GLY A 36 21.94 -40.42 -18.75
CA GLY A 36 20.83 -39.50 -18.87
C GLY A 36 20.07 -39.32 -17.55
N GLY A 37 19.96 -38.07 -17.14
CA GLY A 37 18.96 -37.58 -16.23
C GLY A 37 18.62 -36.18 -16.72
N THR A 38 17.46 -36.01 -17.34
CA THR A 38 16.87 -34.68 -17.53
C THR A 38 16.58 -34.13 -16.15
N CYS A 39 17.54 -33.39 -15.61
CA CYS A 39 17.35 -32.54 -14.45
C CYS A 39 16.38 -31.45 -14.92
N THR A 40 15.11 -31.58 -14.56
CA THR A 40 14.19 -30.46 -14.60
C THR A 40 14.72 -29.46 -13.57
N GLU A 41 15.47 -28.45 -14.05
CA GLU A 41 15.97 -27.38 -13.19
C GLU A 41 14.78 -26.73 -12.48
N PRO A 42 14.79 -26.68 -11.13
CA PRO A 42 13.68 -26.13 -10.39
C PRO A 42 13.79 -24.61 -10.43
N HIS A 43 13.12 -23.96 -11.39
CA HIS A 43 12.47 -22.65 -11.30
C HIS A 43 13.04 -21.64 -10.26
N ASP A 44 14.36 -21.49 -10.21
CA ASP A 44 15.14 -20.79 -9.19
C ASP A 44 14.94 -19.28 -9.26
N GLY A 45 14.77 -18.76 -10.47
CA GLY A 45 14.46 -17.35 -10.72
C GLY A 45 13.11 -16.89 -10.14
N GLU A 46 12.11 -17.77 -10.01
CA GLU A 46 10.80 -17.36 -9.47
C GLU A 46 10.81 -17.20 -7.96
N THR A 47 11.46 -18.12 -7.24
CA THR A 47 11.59 -18.05 -5.78
C THR A 47 12.39 -16.83 -5.34
N GLU A 48 13.50 -16.53 -6.02
CA GLU A 48 14.31 -15.35 -5.74
C GLU A 48 13.51 -14.05 -5.96
N ALA A 49 12.69 -14.00 -7.03
CA ALA A 49 11.81 -12.86 -7.30
C ALA A 49 10.71 -12.68 -6.25
N LEU A 50 10.21 -13.76 -5.65
CA LEU A 50 9.25 -13.70 -4.54
C LEU A 50 9.90 -13.16 -3.26
N TYR A 51 11.08 -13.66 -2.90
CA TYR A 51 11.83 -13.15 -1.75
C TYR A 51 12.22 -11.68 -1.91
N ALA A 52 12.61 -11.26 -3.12
CA ALA A 52 12.86 -9.87 -3.42
C ALA A 52 11.62 -8.98 -3.21
N LYS A 53 10.44 -9.41 -3.69
CA LYS A 53 9.18 -8.68 -3.49
C LYS A 53 8.78 -8.59 -2.02
N GLN A 54 8.95 -9.68 -1.28
CA GLN A 54 8.68 -9.72 0.16
C GLN A 54 9.58 -8.75 0.92
N ALA A 55 10.89 -8.74 0.62
CA ALA A 55 11.85 -7.83 1.25
C ALA A 55 11.48 -6.36 1.00
N VAL A 56 11.08 -6.01 -0.23
CA VAL A 56 10.62 -4.64 -0.55
C VAL A 56 9.39 -4.24 0.27
N VAL A 57 8.40 -5.12 0.37
CA VAL A 57 7.17 -4.85 1.14
C VAL A 57 7.47 -4.64 2.63
N PHE A 58 8.37 -5.43 3.22
CA PHE A 58 8.76 -5.24 4.63
C PHE A 58 9.48 -3.91 4.88
N ILE A 59 10.33 -3.47 3.95
CA ILE A 59 10.99 -2.17 4.05
C ILE A 59 9.96 -1.04 3.92
N GLU A 60 9.03 -1.17 2.98
CA GLU A 60 7.94 -0.20 2.78
C GLU A 60 7.05 -0.08 4.03
N ASP A 61 6.63 -1.20 4.61
CA ASP A 61 5.85 -1.25 5.85
C ASP A 61 6.58 -0.59 7.02
N ALA A 62 7.89 -0.81 7.13
CA ALA A 62 8.71 -0.21 8.18
C ALA A 62 8.81 1.32 8.03
N ILE A 63 8.85 1.84 6.80
CA ILE A 63 8.87 3.29 6.52
C ILE A 63 7.49 3.91 6.78
N GLN A 64 6.42 3.19 6.45
CA GLN A 64 5.03 3.66 6.58
C GLN A 64 4.41 3.36 7.94
N TYR A 65 5.19 2.83 8.90
CA TYR A 65 4.76 2.47 10.25
C TYR A 65 3.58 1.49 10.29
N ARG A 66 3.58 0.48 9.40
CA ARG A 66 2.53 -0.54 9.33
C ARG A 66 2.94 -1.85 9.99
N SER A 67 1.98 -2.55 10.59
CA SER A 67 2.19 -3.88 11.17
C SER A 67 2.27 -4.98 10.10
N ILE A 68 3.17 -5.94 10.31
CA ILE A 68 3.43 -7.07 9.40
C ILE A 68 2.42 -8.21 9.66
N ASP A 69 1.13 -7.90 9.55
CA ASP A 69 0.03 -8.87 9.70
C ASP A 69 -0.68 -9.07 8.36
N HIS A 70 0.04 -9.55 7.35
CA HIS A 70 -0.52 -9.89 6.04
C HIS A 70 0.06 -11.22 5.53
N ARG A 71 -0.71 -11.96 4.72
CA ARG A 71 -0.23 -13.22 4.10
C ARG A 71 0.88 -12.93 3.10
N VAL A 72 1.90 -13.78 3.07
CA VAL A 72 3.05 -13.68 2.15
C VAL A 72 2.82 -14.54 0.90
N ASP A 73 1.68 -14.36 0.23
CA ASP A 73 1.39 -15.00 -1.06
C ASP A 73 1.66 -14.01 -2.21
N PRO A 74 2.17 -14.45 -3.37
CA PRO A 74 2.49 -13.56 -4.51
C PRO A 74 1.31 -12.68 -4.94
N THR A 75 0.11 -13.24 -4.94
CA THR A 75 -1.14 -12.55 -5.30
C THR A 75 -1.55 -11.56 -4.21
N SER A 76 -1.38 -11.93 -2.94
CA SER A 76 -1.69 -11.06 -1.80
C SER A 76 -0.73 -9.87 -1.70
N LEU A 77 0.57 -10.06 -1.98
CA LEU A 77 1.56 -8.99 -2.02
C LEU A 77 1.27 -7.99 -3.15
N CYS A 78 0.76 -8.46 -4.29
CA CYS A 78 0.34 -7.60 -5.39
C CYS A 78 -0.90 -6.77 -5.02
N LEU A 79 -1.93 -7.43 -4.46
CA LEU A 79 -3.15 -6.77 -3.98
C LEU A 79 -2.85 -5.77 -2.86
N TYR A 80 -1.94 -6.12 -1.95
CA TYR A 80 -1.50 -5.26 -0.85
C TYR A 80 -0.85 -3.96 -1.37
N ARG A 81 0.08 -4.07 -2.33
CA ARG A 81 0.69 -2.91 -2.99
C ARG A 81 -0.30 -2.08 -3.79
N TRP A 82 -1.27 -2.72 -4.43
CA TRP A 82 -2.35 -2.01 -5.13
C TRP A 82 -3.24 -1.24 -4.15
N TYR A 83 -3.69 -1.90 -3.09
CA TYR A 83 -4.56 -1.32 -2.06
C TYR A 83 -3.90 -0.14 -1.34
N TYR A 84 -2.58 -0.23 -1.08
CA TYR A 84 -1.85 0.86 -0.44
C TYR A 84 -1.37 1.95 -1.41
N SER A 85 -1.59 1.80 -2.71
CA SER A 85 -1.25 2.83 -3.69
C SER A 85 -1.95 4.15 -3.36
N ASP A 86 -1.24 5.26 -3.59
CA ASP A 86 -1.77 6.62 -3.38
C ASP A 86 -3.12 6.83 -4.09
N ILE A 87 -3.32 6.19 -5.24
CA ILE A 87 -4.57 6.28 -6.01
C ILE A 87 -5.73 5.62 -5.24
N CYS A 88 -5.52 4.43 -4.69
CA CYS A 88 -6.55 3.73 -3.92
C CYS A 88 -6.89 4.49 -2.64
N GLN A 89 -5.87 4.97 -1.91
CA GLN A 89 -6.08 5.81 -0.72
C GLN A 89 -6.79 7.12 -1.06
N TRP A 90 -6.44 7.74 -2.19
CA TRP A 90 -7.08 8.95 -2.67
C TRP A 90 -8.55 8.71 -3.02
N ILE A 91 -8.88 7.60 -3.68
CA ILE A 91 -10.28 7.21 -3.97
C ILE A 91 -11.07 7.00 -2.68
N LEU A 92 -10.49 6.34 -1.66
CA LEU A 92 -11.16 6.14 -0.37
C LEU A 92 -11.44 7.46 0.34
N ASN A 93 -10.45 8.36 0.38
CA ASN A 93 -10.61 9.70 0.96
C ASN A 93 -11.63 10.53 0.18
N LEU A 94 -11.60 10.46 -1.16
CA LEU A 94 -12.58 11.11 -2.03
C LEU A 94 -13.99 10.57 -1.75
N ASN A 95 -14.14 9.27 -1.53
CA ASN A 95 -15.43 8.66 -1.25
C ASN A 95 -16.04 9.15 0.07
N ILE A 96 -15.22 9.25 1.13
CA ILE A 96 -15.62 9.83 2.41
C ILE A 96 -16.02 11.30 2.22
N PHE A 97 -15.21 12.07 1.49
CA PHE A 97 -15.52 13.47 1.19
C PHE A 97 -16.84 13.62 0.42
N VAL A 98 -17.08 12.80 -0.60
CA VAL A 98 -18.32 12.80 -1.39
C VAL A 98 -19.53 12.47 -0.52
N ASN A 99 -19.45 11.46 0.34
CA ASN A 99 -20.51 11.14 1.31
C ASN A 99 -20.87 12.35 2.19
N LEU A 100 -19.85 13.00 2.76
CA LEU A 100 -20.06 14.16 3.62
C LEU A 100 -20.60 15.35 2.82
N ALA A 101 -20.18 15.53 1.56
CA ALA A 101 -20.71 16.55 0.67
C ALA A 101 -22.18 16.28 0.30
N LEU A 102 -22.56 15.02 0.07
CA LEU A 102 -23.91 14.61 -0.27
C LEU A 102 -24.91 15.00 0.81
N ALA A 103 -24.51 14.89 2.09
CA ALA A 103 -25.33 15.30 3.23
C ALA A 103 -25.73 16.79 3.22
N PHE A 104 -24.98 17.67 2.53
CA PHE A 104 -25.37 19.08 2.36
C PHE A 104 -26.42 19.28 1.26
N ILE A 105 -26.47 18.37 0.29
CA ILE A 105 -27.29 18.43 -0.91
C ILE A 105 -28.63 17.72 -0.69
N GLU A 106 -28.63 16.59 0.03
CA GLU A 106 -29.81 15.80 0.34
C GLU A 106 -30.83 16.52 1.24
N LYS A 107 -32.08 16.05 1.25
CA LYS A 107 -33.15 16.65 2.06
C LYS A 107 -32.98 16.27 3.55
N PRO A 108 -32.99 17.23 4.49
CA PRO A 108 -33.13 18.68 4.30
C PRO A 108 -31.81 19.33 3.85
N SER A 109 -31.82 20.02 2.71
CA SER A 109 -30.60 20.61 2.14
C SER A 109 -30.06 21.72 3.06
N SER A 110 -28.84 21.52 3.56
CA SER A 110 -28.15 22.46 4.45
C SER A 110 -27.60 23.67 3.69
N LEU A 111 -27.61 23.63 2.37
CA LEU A 111 -27.23 24.73 1.47
C LEU A 111 -28.39 25.74 1.32
N SER A 112 -28.71 26.44 2.41
CA SER A 112 -29.66 27.54 2.43
C SER A 112 -28.94 28.86 2.71
N ALA A 113 -29.19 29.89 1.89
CA ALA A 113 -28.56 31.22 2.05
C ALA A 113 -28.90 31.89 3.39
N THR A 114 -29.99 31.48 4.03
CA THR A 114 -30.36 31.86 5.39
C THR A 114 -30.87 30.66 6.16
N SER A 115 -30.39 30.49 7.40
CA SER A 115 -30.88 29.47 8.34
C SER A 115 -32.09 29.94 9.14
N ASP A 116 -32.48 31.23 9.05
CA ASP A 116 -33.64 31.77 9.75
C ASP A 116 -34.94 31.31 9.08
N VAL A 117 -35.77 30.59 9.84
CA VAL A 117 -37.09 30.09 9.41
C VAL A 117 -37.99 31.22 8.92
N ARG A 118 -37.81 32.45 9.45
CA ARG A 118 -38.63 33.62 9.08
C ARG A 118 -38.34 34.15 7.69
N TYR A 119 -37.13 33.93 7.17
CA TYR A 119 -36.68 34.42 5.87
C TYR A 119 -36.29 33.29 4.90
N ARG A 120 -36.61 32.04 5.24
CA ARG A 120 -36.21 30.88 4.45
C ARG A 120 -36.85 30.92 3.06
N GLY A 121 -36.02 31.10 2.03
CA GLY A 121 -36.43 31.01 0.63
C GLY A 121 -36.83 29.57 0.24
N ALA A 122 -37.39 29.41 -0.97
CA ALA A 122 -37.73 28.10 -1.51
C ALA A 122 -36.47 27.21 -1.59
N THR A 123 -36.55 26.02 -1.00
CA THR A 123 -35.47 25.04 -1.03
C THR A 123 -35.25 24.58 -2.48
N TRP A 124 -34.00 24.62 -2.96
CA TRP A 124 -33.65 24.05 -4.25
C TRP A 124 -33.81 22.52 -4.17
N GLU A 125 -34.82 21.96 -4.85
CA GLU A 125 -35.00 20.51 -4.91
C GLU A 125 -34.24 19.94 -6.10
N LEU A 126 -33.19 19.15 -5.83
CA LEU A 126 -32.54 18.35 -6.86
C LEU A 126 -33.44 17.17 -7.25
N PRO A 127 -33.37 16.70 -8.51
CA PRO A 127 -34.11 15.51 -8.94
C PRO A 127 -33.68 14.29 -8.09
N CYS A 128 -34.67 13.50 -7.66
CA CYS A 128 -34.48 12.38 -6.72
C CYS A 128 -33.44 11.35 -7.16
N GLY A 129 -33.24 11.14 -8.47
CA GLY A 129 -32.33 10.12 -8.99
C GLY A 129 -30.84 10.48 -8.91
N LEU A 130 -30.47 11.77 -8.82
CA LEU A 130 -29.05 12.15 -8.83
C LEU A 130 -28.37 11.77 -7.50
N THR A 131 -29.03 12.05 -6.38
CA THR A 131 -28.52 11.74 -5.05
C THR A 131 -28.49 10.24 -4.82
N GLU A 132 -29.53 9.52 -5.25
CA GLU A 132 -29.64 8.06 -5.14
C GLU A 132 -28.49 7.34 -5.88
N ILE A 133 -28.16 7.78 -7.10
CA ILE A 133 -27.05 7.17 -7.87
C ILE A 133 -25.70 7.45 -7.19
N MET A 134 -25.49 8.65 -6.68
CA MET A 134 -24.22 9.00 -6.02
C MET A 134 -24.03 8.21 -4.72
N GLU A 135 -25.09 8.07 -3.92
CA GLU A 135 -25.06 7.23 -2.72
C GLU A 135 -24.76 5.76 -3.08
N PHE A 136 -25.43 5.23 -4.11
CA PHE A 136 -25.19 3.86 -4.58
C PHE A 136 -23.75 3.63 -5.07
N LEU A 137 -23.19 4.57 -5.84
CA LEU A 137 -21.80 4.50 -6.30
C LEU A 137 -20.82 4.48 -5.12
N THR A 138 -21.03 5.38 -4.17
CA THR A 138 -20.21 5.48 -2.96
C THR A 138 -20.30 4.23 -2.10
N PHE A 139 -21.50 3.65 -1.96
CA PHE A 139 -21.71 2.37 -1.28
C PHE A 139 -20.99 1.22 -1.99
N LEU A 140 -21.02 1.17 -3.32
CA LEU A 140 -20.34 0.15 -4.11
C LEU A 140 -18.81 0.21 -3.90
N VAL A 141 -18.23 1.42 -3.89
CA VAL A 141 -16.81 1.62 -3.58
C VAL A 141 -16.49 1.16 -2.15
N PHE A 142 -17.38 1.41 -1.18
CA PHE A 142 -17.19 0.93 0.19
C PHE A 142 -17.28 -0.60 0.29
N ILE A 143 -18.21 -1.25 -0.42
CA ILE A 143 -18.26 -2.71 -0.49
C ILE A 143 -16.96 -3.26 -1.08
N ALA A 144 -16.45 -2.65 -2.15
CA ALA A 144 -15.20 -3.07 -2.76
C ALA A 144 -14.02 -2.92 -1.78
N ASP A 145 -13.93 -1.81 -1.04
CA ASP A 145 -12.92 -1.60 0.01
C ASP A 145 -12.98 -2.67 1.10
N VAL A 146 -14.18 -2.93 1.64
CA VAL A 146 -14.41 -3.96 2.66
C VAL A 146 -14.12 -5.36 2.13
N SER A 147 -14.33 -5.62 0.84
CA SER A 147 -14.04 -6.93 0.23
C SER A 147 -12.54 -7.18 0.04
N VAL A 148 -11.74 -6.12 -0.06
CA VAL A 148 -10.28 -6.21 -0.22
C VAL A 148 -9.56 -6.29 1.13
N LYS A 149 -10.18 -5.78 2.19
CA LYS A 149 -9.62 -5.74 3.54
C LYS A 149 -9.93 -6.99 4.35
#